data_AF-A0A7C5JQA2-F1
#
_entry.id   AF-A0A7C5JQA2-F1
#
_cell.length_a   1.000
_cell.length_b   1.000
_cell.length_c   1.000
_cell.angle_alpha   90.00
_cell.angle_beta   90.00
_cell.angle_gamma   90.00
#
_symmetry.space_group_name_H-M   'P 1'
#
loop_
_entity.id
_entity.type
_entity.pdbx_description
1 polymer ?
#
loop_
_entity_poly.entity_id
_entity_poly.type
_entity_poly.pdbx_seq_one_letter_code
_entity_poly.pdbx_strand_id
1 'polypeptide(L)'
;MDTKQKYELNDYALELVHHKARQIVGKAGYTQEDIEDIEHDLIVDLLERLKNFNPVRAKYTTFVTRLVERKISKLLRHHLAEIRDYRQEACSLNEDIDVGEEKLEQRLVTISQDEHDLRSGRCRRPEFQREDMKLDIAYALAELSPELRQAGELLMTMPAAQVARKIGVSRSTFYKNHLMQLRAAFIEKGLDDYMPEQIFGQFSPAPGK
;
A
#
# COMPACT_ATOMS: atom_id res chain seq x y z
N MET A 1 40.78 -37.18 -28.25
CA MET A 1 39.61 -37.17 -29.14
C MET A 1 38.59 -36.23 -28.54
N ASP A 2 38.65 -35.01 -29.04
CA ASP A 2 37.81 -33.87 -28.69
C ASP A 2 36.32 -34.15 -28.86
N THR A 3 35.57 -33.91 -27.80
CA THR A 3 34.18 -33.51 -27.90
C THR A 3 33.97 -32.29 -26.99
N LYS A 4 34.59 -31.18 -27.36
CA LYS A 4 34.06 -29.84 -27.03
C LYS A 4 32.69 -29.74 -27.69
N GLN A 5 31.69 -30.33 -27.04
CA GLN A 5 30.30 -30.22 -27.42
C GLN A 5 29.96 -28.75 -27.22
N LYS A 6 30.00 -28.04 -28.33
CA LYS A 6 29.60 -26.65 -28.46
C LYS A 6 28.13 -26.63 -28.02
N TYR A 7 27.88 -26.24 -26.77
CA TYR A 7 26.52 -26.08 -26.24
C TYR A 7 25.94 -24.84 -26.90
N GLU A 8 25.56 -24.97 -28.16
CA GLU A 8 24.94 -23.92 -28.94
C GLU A 8 23.54 -23.65 -28.37
N LEU A 9 23.22 -22.37 -28.19
CA LEU A 9 21.87 -21.94 -27.85
C LEU A 9 20.92 -22.48 -28.91
N ASN A 10 20.11 -23.46 -28.52
CA ASN A 10 19.06 -23.98 -29.38
C ASN A 10 17.94 -22.93 -29.53
N ASP A 11 17.26 -22.90 -30.67
CA ASP A 11 16.14 -22.00 -30.98
C ASP A 11 15.07 -22.02 -29.88
N TYR A 12 14.81 -23.20 -29.29
CA TYR A 12 13.93 -23.34 -28.13
C TYR A 12 14.33 -22.45 -26.93
N ALA A 13 15.62 -22.35 -26.64
CA ALA A 13 16.12 -21.56 -25.52
C ALA A 13 15.99 -20.06 -25.81
N LEU A 14 16.24 -19.65 -27.06
CA LEU A 14 16.08 -18.26 -27.51
C LEU A 14 14.61 -17.83 -27.49
N GLU A 15 13.70 -18.66 -28.01
CA GLU A 15 12.26 -18.39 -27.95
C GLU A 15 11.75 -18.31 -26.50
N LEU A 16 12.23 -19.19 -25.62
CA LEU A 16 11.86 -19.17 -24.21
C LEU A 16 12.36 -17.89 -23.52
N VAL A 17 13.58 -17.45 -23.80
CA VAL A 17 14.14 -16.21 -23.26
C VAL A 17 13.33 -15.01 -23.74
N HIS A 18 13.06 -14.91 -25.04
CA HIS A 18 12.28 -13.82 -25.62
C HIS A 18 10.87 -13.73 -25.01
N HIS A 19 10.19 -14.87 -24.92
CA HIS A 19 8.85 -14.93 -24.32
C HIS A 19 8.88 -14.58 -22.83
N LYS A 20 9.90 -15.01 -22.09
CA LYS A 20 10.03 -14.73 -20.66
C LYS A 20 10.44 -13.29 -20.36
N ALA A 21 11.29 -12.68 -21.18
CA ALA A 21 11.68 -11.28 -21.08
C ALA A 21 10.43 -10.38 -21.23
N ARG A 22 9.63 -10.60 -22.28
CA ARG A 22 8.34 -9.91 -22.46
C ARG A 22 7.36 -10.12 -21.31
N GLN A 23 7.36 -11.29 -20.66
CA GLN A 23 6.50 -11.57 -19.51
C GLN A 23 6.89 -10.84 -18.21
N ILE A 24 8.08 -10.25 -18.16
CA ILE A 24 8.58 -9.49 -17.01
C ILE A 24 8.30 -7.99 -17.18
N VAL A 25 8.16 -7.51 -18.41
CA VAL A 25 7.73 -6.14 -18.71
C VAL A 25 6.39 -5.85 -18.02
N GLY A 26 6.31 -4.69 -17.37
CA GLY A 26 5.17 -4.29 -16.54
C GLY A 26 5.16 -4.88 -15.13
N LYS A 27 6.13 -5.73 -14.78
CA LYS A 27 6.35 -6.19 -13.39
C LYS A 27 7.54 -5.47 -12.79
N ALA A 28 7.40 -5.10 -11.52
CA ALA A 28 8.47 -4.48 -10.74
C ALA A 28 9.11 -3.25 -11.40
N GLY A 29 8.42 -2.52 -12.30
CA GLY A 29 8.94 -1.30 -12.93
C GLY A 29 9.68 -1.48 -14.26
N TYR A 30 9.86 -2.70 -14.76
CA TYR A 30 10.49 -2.93 -16.07
C TYR A 30 9.60 -2.44 -17.21
N THR A 31 10.21 -1.71 -18.15
CA THR A 31 9.60 -1.12 -19.33
C THR A 31 9.91 -1.95 -20.58
N GLN A 32 9.36 -1.54 -21.73
CA GLN A 32 9.66 -2.20 -23.01
C GLN A 32 11.11 -1.97 -23.46
N GLU A 33 11.74 -0.89 -23.00
CA GLU A 33 13.13 -0.56 -23.32
C GLU A 33 14.11 -1.55 -22.66
N ASP A 34 13.72 -2.12 -21.51
CA ASP A 34 14.55 -3.07 -20.75
C ASP A 34 14.55 -4.50 -21.34
N ILE A 35 13.76 -4.78 -22.39
CA ILE A 35 13.62 -6.16 -22.93
C ILE A 35 14.96 -6.69 -23.43
N GLU A 36 15.69 -5.89 -24.21
CA GLU A 36 16.96 -6.31 -24.82
C GLU A 36 18.01 -6.64 -23.75
N ASP A 37 18.07 -5.83 -22.70
CA ASP A 37 18.96 -6.04 -21.56
C ASP A 37 18.60 -7.31 -20.78
N ILE A 38 17.31 -7.54 -20.52
CA ILE A 38 16.84 -8.75 -19.84
C ILE A 38 17.15 -10.00 -20.67
N GLU A 39 16.95 -9.96 -21.99
CA GLU A 39 17.29 -11.08 -22.88
C GLU A 39 18.79 -11.39 -22.85
N HIS A 40 19.61 -10.36 -22.95
CA HIS A 40 21.06 -10.48 -22.87
C HIS A 40 21.49 -11.15 -21.56
N ASP A 41 20.96 -10.68 -20.44
CA ASP A 41 21.27 -11.19 -19.11
C ASP A 41 20.88 -12.66 -18.92
N LEU A 42 19.77 -13.08 -19.53
CA LEU A 42 19.31 -14.48 -19.51
C LEU A 42 20.17 -15.37 -20.41
N ILE A 43 20.54 -14.89 -21.60
CA ILE A 43 21.41 -15.59 -22.54
C ILE A 43 22.81 -15.81 -21.93
N VAL A 44 23.36 -14.79 -21.27
CA VAL A 44 24.67 -14.88 -20.60
C VAL A 44 24.64 -15.93 -19.48
N ASP A 45 23.64 -15.89 -18.57
CA ASP A 45 23.54 -16.88 -17.48
C ASP A 45 23.33 -18.31 -18.01
N LEU A 46 22.59 -18.46 -19.12
CA LEU A 46 22.45 -19.74 -19.82
C LEU A 46 23.78 -20.23 -20.36
N LEU A 47 24.52 -19.43 -21.14
CA LEU A 47 25.81 -19.82 -21.73
C LEU A 47 26.86 -20.19 -20.69
N GLU A 48 26.89 -19.48 -19.56
CA GLU A 48 27.81 -19.80 -18.46
C GLU A 48 27.51 -21.16 -17.83
N ARG A 49 26.22 -21.45 -17.61
CA ARG A 49 25.78 -22.66 -16.89
C ARG A 49 25.60 -23.88 -17.79
N LEU A 50 25.35 -23.67 -19.08
CA LEU A 50 25.24 -24.74 -20.08
C LEU A 50 26.53 -25.56 -20.19
N LYS A 51 27.69 -24.95 -19.93
CA LYS A 51 28.99 -25.65 -19.84
C LYS A 51 28.99 -26.79 -18.79
N ASN A 52 28.11 -26.71 -17.80
CA ASN A 52 27.99 -27.69 -16.72
C ASN A 52 26.76 -28.61 -16.89
N PHE A 53 26.10 -28.58 -18.05
CA PHE A 53 24.92 -29.40 -18.29
C PHE A 53 25.28 -30.88 -18.36
N ASN A 54 24.64 -31.68 -17.50
CA ASN A 54 24.78 -33.13 -17.50
C ASN A 54 23.46 -33.80 -17.94
N PRO A 55 23.42 -34.42 -19.14
CA PRO A 55 22.21 -35.02 -19.69
C PRO A 55 21.70 -36.23 -18.88
N VAL A 56 22.54 -36.84 -18.03
CA VAL A 56 22.14 -37.97 -17.17
C VAL A 56 21.24 -37.51 -16.03
N ARG A 57 21.33 -36.25 -15.60
CA ARG A 57 20.61 -35.72 -14.42
C ARG A 57 19.30 -35.04 -14.76
N ALA A 58 19.15 -34.48 -15.96
CA ALA A 58 17.94 -33.76 -16.36
C ALA A 58 17.83 -33.63 -17.89
N LYS A 59 16.59 -33.49 -18.36
CA LYS A 59 16.31 -33.08 -19.74
C LYS A 59 16.77 -31.63 -19.97
N TYR A 60 17.28 -31.35 -21.16
CA TYR A 60 17.76 -30.02 -21.58
C TYR A 60 16.69 -28.93 -21.37
N THR A 61 15.45 -29.18 -21.78
CA THR A 61 14.34 -28.23 -21.65
C THR A 61 14.11 -27.83 -20.18
N THR A 62 13.99 -28.82 -19.28
CA THR A 62 13.79 -28.59 -17.85
C THR A 62 14.97 -27.85 -17.21
N PHE A 63 16.19 -28.14 -17.66
CA PHE A 63 17.38 -27.44 -17.19
C PHE A 63 17.36 -25.96 -17.59
N VAL A 64 17.11 -25.67 -18.88
CA VAL A 64 17.02 -24.31 -19.41
C VAL A 64 15.90 -23.53 -18.73
N THR A 65 14.68 -24.10 -18.61
CA THR A 65 13.55 -23.43 -17.95
C THR A 65 13.88 -23.04 -16.51
N ARG A 66 14.49 -23.94 -15.73
CA ARG A 66 14.87 -23.66 -14.33
C ARG A 66 15.93 -22.58 -14.21
N LEU A 67 16.89 -22.52 -15.14
CA LEU A 67 17.91 -21.47 -15.14
C LEU A 67 17.30 -20.10 -15.43
N VAL A 68 16.48 -20.02 -16.47
CA VAL A 68 15.76 -18.81 -16.85
C VAL A 68 14.90 -18.32 -15.68
N GLU A 69 14.06 -19.18 -15.08
CA GLU A 69 13.21 -18.80 -13.94
C GLU A 69 14.01 -18.33 -12.72
N ARG A 70 15.16 -18.97 -12.44
CA ARG A 70 16.03 -18.58 -11.33
C ARG A 70 16.66 -17.21 -11.56
N LYS A 71 17.16 -16.93 -12.76
CA LYS A 71 17.78 -15.66 -13.11
C LYS A 71 16.73 -14.53 -13.12
N ILE A 72 15.55 -14.76 -13.66
CA ILE A 72 14.41 -13.83 -13.57
C ILE A 72 14.06 -13.50 -12.12
N SER A 73 13.97 -14.52 -11.26
CA SER A 73 13.71 -14.31 -9.84
C SER A 73 14.83 -13.53 -9.14
N LYS A 74 16.08 -13.60 -9.63
CA LYS A 74 17.20 -12.79 -9.12
C LYS A 74 17.08 -11.35 -9.60
N LEU A 75 16.79 -11.11 -10.88
CA LEU A 75 16.57 -9.78 -11.46
C LEU A 75 15.43 -9.05 -10.77
N LEU A 76 14.26 -9.69 -10.66
CA LEU A 76 13.11 -9.12 -9.95
C LEU A 76 13.42 -8.79 -8.49
N ARG A 77 14.16 -9.66 -7.77
CA ARG A 77 14.52 -9.38 -6.37
C ARG A 77 15.53 -8.23 -6.24
N HIS A 78 16.49 -8.14 -7.16
CA HIS A 78 17.46 -7.06 -7.18
C HIS A 78 16.74 -5.74 -7.48
N HIS A 79 15.94 -5.71 -8.53
CA HIS A 79 15.21 -4.52 -8.94
C HIS A 79 14.15 -4.08 -7.91
N LEU A 80 13.43 -5.01 -7.28
CA LEU A 80 12.55 -4.66 -6.16
C LEU A 80 13.33 -4.20 -4.92
N ALA A 81 14.56 -4.68 -4.72
CA ALA A 81 15.44 -4.18 -3.67
C ALA A 81 16.00 -2.81 -4.02
N GLU A 82 16.21 -2.51 -5.30
CA GLU A 82 16.62 -1.20 -5.83
C GLU A 82 15.48 -0.18 -5.81
N ILE A 83 14.25 -0.55 -6.14
CA ILE A 83 13.06 0.31 -5.96
C ILE A 83 12.80 0.59 -4.48
N ARG A 84 13.10 -0.38 -3.62
CA ARG A 84 13.10 -0.19 -2.16
C ARG A 84 14.36 0.49 -1.66
N ASP A 85 15.41 0.52 -2.48
CA ASP A 85 16.58 1.33 -2.23
C ASP A 85 16.13 2.76 -2.53
N TYR A 86 15.94 3.53 -1.48
CA TYR A 86 15.56 4.95 -1.51
C TYR A 86 16.52 5.85 -2.33
N ARG A 87 17.49 5.24 -3.03
CA ARG A 87 18.54 5.81 -3.86
C ARG A 87 18.32 5.65 -5.38
N GLN A 88 17.43 4.77 -5.88
CA GLN A 88 17.17 4.63 -7.33
C GLN A 88 15.79 5.21 -7.72
N GLU A 89 15.87 6.38 -8.35
CA GLU A 89 14.86 7.18 -9.06
C GLU A 89 13.41 7.12 -8.56
N ALA A 90 13.23 7.83 -7.44
CA ALA A 90 12.09 8.71 -7.28
C ALA A 90 12.09 9.73 -8.45
N CYS A 91 11.04 9.69 -9.27
CA CYS A 91 10.56 10.82 -10.07
C CYS A 91 10.95 12.16 -9.43
N SER A 92 11.73 12.99 -10.13
CA SER A 92 12.14 14.28 -9.57
C SER A 92 10.89 15.09 -9.25
N LEU A 93 10.80 15.55 -8.01
CA LEU A 93 9.73 16.44 -7.54
C LEU A 93 9.76 17.78 -8.29
N ASN A 94 10.91 18.13 -8.88
CA ASN A 94 11.10 19.33 -9.67
C ASN A 94 10.94 19.07 -11.19
N GLU A 95 10.54 17.86 -11.60
CA GLU A 95 10.23 17.61 -13.00
C GLU A 95 8.94 18.33 -13.37
N ASP A 96 9.00 19.14 -14.42
CA ASP A 96 7.85 19.85 -14.95
C ASP A 96 6.90 18.86 -15.63
N ILE A 97 5.68 18.75 -15.10
CA ILE A 97 4.61 17.93 -15.65
C ILE A 97 3.54 18.81 -16.28
N ASP A 98 3.00 18.35 -17.41
CA ASP A 98 1.88 18.99 -18.09
C ASP A 98 0.57 18.58 -17.40
N VAL A 99 -0.06 19.52 -16.70
CA VAL A 99 -1.30 19.30 -15.93
C VAL A 99 -2.55 19.69 -16.75
N GLY A 100 -2.40 20.03 -18.04
CA GLY A 100 -3.53 20.29 -18.93
C GLY A 100 -4.13 21.71 -18.86
N GLU A 101 -3.55 22.61 -18.06
CA GLU A 101 -3.89 24.04 -18.03
C GLU A 101 -2.74 24.90 -18.59
N GLU A 102 -2.37 24.73 -19.86
CA GLU A 102 -1.40 25.56 -20.64
C GLU A 102 -0.05 25.89 -19.96
N LYS A 103 0.29 25.22 -18.86
CA LYS A 103 1.43 25.56 -18.00
C LYS A 103 2.05 24.30 -17.45
N LEU A 104 3.35 24.20 -17.67
CA LEU A 104 4.22 23.22 -17.04
C LEU A 104 4.36 23.57 -15.55
N GLU A 105 4.00 22.64 -14.67
CA GLU A 105 4.17 22.80 -13.23
C GLU A 105 5.02 21.68 -12.66
N GLN A 106 5.86 22.00 -11.68
CA GLN A 106 6.70 21.01 -11.03
C GLN A 106 5.85 19.94 -10.34
N ARG A 107 6.25 18.67 -10.50
CA ARG A 107 5.55 17.49 -9.94
C ARG A 107 5.22 17.61 -8.45
N LEU A 108 6.05 18.29 -7.66
CA LEU A 108 5.81 18.57 -6.25
C LEU A 108 4.51 19.34 -6.00
N VAL A 109 4.19 20.29 -6.87
CA VAL A 109 3.02 21.17 -6.73
C VAL A 109 1.73 20.42 -7.03
N THR A 110 1.80 19.40 -7.90
CA THR A 110 0.65 18.59 -8.27
C THR A 110 0.32 17.50 -7.24
N ILE A 111 1.27 17.12 -6.38
CA ILE A 111 1.00 16.22 -5.25
C ILE A 111 0.26 17.02 -4.17
N SER A 112 -1.05 16.80 -4.05
CA SER A 112 -1.81 17.43 -2.98
C SER A 112 -1.31 16.95 -1.61
N GLN A 113 -1.32 17.85 -0.62
CA GLN A 113 -0.99 17.51 0.77
C GLN A 113 -1.86 16.33 1.28
N ASP A 114 -3.08 16.23 0.79
CA ASP A 114 -4.00 15.13 1.05
C ASP A 114 -3.52 13.79 0.51
N GLU A 115 -3.03 13.74 -0.73
CA GLU A 115 -2.49 12.51 -1.30
C GLU A 115 -1.26 12.02 -0.53
N HIS A 116 -0.40 12.96 -0.12
CA HIS A 116 0.74 12.68 0.75
C HIS A 116 0.30 12.12 2.12
N ASP A 117 -0.68 12.75 2.77
CA ASP A 117 -1.14 12.35 4.10
C ASP A 117 -1.86 10.98 4.10
N LEU A 118 -2.57 10.65 3.03
CA LEU A 118 -3.17 9.34 2.81
C LEU A 118 -2.11 8.26 2.57
N ARG A 119 -1.13 8.51 1.68
CA ARG A 119 -0.06 7.54 1.36
C ARG A 119 0.89 7.28 2.53
N SER A 120 1.18 8.31 3.32
CA SER A 120 2.04 8.19 4.51
C SER A 120 1.32 7.62 5.73
N GLY A 121 -0.01 7.42 5.65
CA GLY A 121 -0.83 6.94 6.75
C GLY A 121 -1.03 7.96 7.89
N ARG A 122 -0.66 9.23 7.69
CA ARG A 122 -0.89 10.32 8.65
C ARG A 122 -2.37 10.60 8.83
N CYS A 123 -3.12 10.50 7.74
CA CYS A 123 -4.58 10.62 7.75
C CYS A 123 -5.21 9.43 7.03
N ARG A 124 -6.40 9.02 7.48
CA ARG A 124 -7.19 7.97 6.80
C ARG A 124 -8.21 8.54 5.81
N ARG A 125 -8.38 9.86 5.76
CA ARG A 125 -9.39 10.55 4.96
C ARG A 125 -8.80 11.81 4.33
N PRO A 126 -9.24 12.19 3.11
CA PRO A 126 -8.97 13.50 2.51
C PRO A 126 -9.43 14.67 3.40
N GLU A 127 -8.87 15.86 3.22
CA GLU A 127 -9.18 17.11 3.90
C GLU A 127 -10.65 17.48 3.80
N PHE A 128 -11.23 17.45 2.60
CA PHE A 128 -12.64 17.84 2.43
C PHE A 128 -13.57 16.98 3.33
N GLN A 129 -13.37 15.66 3.37
CA GLN A 129 -14.14 14.76 4.24
C GLN A 129 -13.86 14.99 5.72
N ARG A 130 -12.64 15.42 6.08
CA ARG A 130 -12.29 15.76 7.47
C ARG A 130 -12.98 17.03 7.92
N GLU A 131 -13.06 18.04 7.04
CA GLU A 131 -13.78 19.28 7.32
C GLU A 131 -15.29 19.04 7.42
N ASP A 132 -15.88 18.26 6.51
CA ASP A 132 -17.29 17.84 6.59
C ASP A 132 -17.57 17.12 7.93
N MET A 133 -16.72 16.16 8.30
CA MET A 133 -16.86 15.44 9.57
C MET A 133 -16.72 16.37 10.80
N LYS A 134 -15.83 17.38 10.75
CA LYS A 134 -15.71 18.36 11.84
C LYS A 134 -16.98 19.21 11.96
N LEU A 135 -17.54 19.65 10.83
CA LEU A 135 -18.79 20.40 10.79
C LEU A 135 -19.95 19.57 11.37
N ASP A 136 -20.06 18.31 10.98
CA ASP A 136 -21.10 17.40 11.47
C ASP A 136 -20.98 17.13 12.97
N ILE A 137 -19.76 16.92 13.47
CA ILE A 137 -19.50 16.79 14.91
C ILE A 137 -19.88 18.08 15.65
N ALA A 138 -19.50 19.24 15.12
CA ALA A 138 -19.83 20.53 15.74
C ALA A 138 -21.35 20.75 15.78
N TYR A 139 -22.05 20.40 14.70
CA TYR A 139 -23.50 20.47 14.60
C TYR A 139 -24.19 19.54 15.61
N ALA A 140 -23.75 18.28 15.68
CA ALA A 140 -24.27 17.32 16.65
C ALA A 140 -24.06 17.78 18.10
N LEU A 141 -22.88 18.30 18.43
CA LEU A 141 -22.60 18.84 19.76
C LEU A 141 -23.46 20.06 20.10
N ALA A 142 -23.74 20.93 19.12
CA ALA A 142 -24.54 22.14 19.32
C ALA A 142 -26.02 21.87 19.64
N GLU A 143 -26.55 20.71 19.26
CA GLU A 143 -27.92 20.30 19.59
C GLU A 143 -28.03 19.55 20.93
N LEU A 144 -26.91 19.07 21.48
CA LEU A 144 -26.91 18.39 22.77
C LEU A 144 -27.21 19.34 23.93
N SER A 145 -27.71 18.76 25.03
CA SER A 145 -27.82 19.46 26.31
C SER A 145 -26.45 19.96 26.78
N PRO A 146 -26.37 21.05 27.57
CA PRO A 146 -25.11 21.63 28.02
C PRO A 146 -24.20 20.61 28.73
N GLU A 147 -24.78 19.72 29.53
CA GLU A 147 -24.04 18.67 30.25
C GLU A 147 -23.43 17.63 29.28
N LEU A 148 -24.20 17.19 28.28
CA LEU A 148 -23.72 16.22 27.29
C LEU A 148 -22.71 16.84 26.33
N ARG A 149 -22.91 18.10 25.92
CA ARG A 149 -21.95 18.84 25.11
C ARG A 149 -20.60 18.96 25.80
N GLN A 150 -20.61 19.36 27.08
CA GLN A 150 -19.38 19.45 27.89
C GLN A 150 -18.67 18.10 27.98
N ALA A 151 -19.42 17.00 28.16
CA ALA A 151 -18.85 15.65 28.15
C ALA A 151 -18.23 15.29 26.79
N GLY A 152 -18.89 15.61 25.68
CA GLY A 152 -18.39 15.38 24.32
C GLY A 152 -17.11 16.15 24.01
N GLU A 153 -17.06 17.45 24.35
CA GLU A 153 -15.87 18.29 24.16
C GLU A 153 -14.68 17.80 24.98
N LEU A 154 -14.91 17.39 26.23
CA LEU A 154 -13.85 16.83 27.07
C LEU A 154 -13.32 15.49 26.50
N LEU A 155 -14.20 14.63 25.96
CA LEU A 155 -13.79 13.38 25.34
C LEU A 155 -12.85 13.56 24.13
N MET A 156 -12.84 14.73 23.49
CA MET A 156 -11.90 15.03 22.40
C MET A 156 -10.44 15.12 22.88
N THR A 157 -10.21 15.44 24.16
CA THR A 157 -8.87 15.77 24.68
C THR A 157 -8.41 14.85 25.79
N MET A 158 -9.31 14.09 26.42
CA MET A 158 -8.95 13.18 27.52
C MET A 158 -9.77 11.88 27.55
N PRO A 159 -9.22 10.81 28.14
CA PRO A 159 -9.92 9.52 28.26
C PRO A 159 -11.21 9.63 29.08
N ALA A 160 -12.23 8.84 28.72
CA ALA A 160 -13.55 8.80 29.37
C ALA A 160 -13.51 8.70 30.90
N ALA A 161 -12.55 7.96 31.46
CA ALA A 161 -12.40 7.85 32.92
C ALA A 161 -11.96 9.17 33.58
N GLN A 162 -11.15 9.98 32.89
CA GLN A 162 -10.77 11.31 33.36
C GLN A 162 -11.92 12.31 33.19
N VAL A 163 -12.67 12.21 32.08
CA VAL A 163 -13.88 13.02 31.85
C VAL A 163 -14.89 12.80 32.98
N ALA A 164 -15.19 11.54 33.33
CA ALA A 164 -16.11 11.21 34.41
C ALA A 164 -15.71 11.86 35.75
N ARG A 165 -14.41 11.83 36.09
CA ARG A 165 -13.87 12.50 37.28
C ARG A 165 -14.01 14.02 37.20
N LYS A 166 -13.73 14.60 36.04
CA LYS A 166 -13.77 16.06 35.83
C LYS A 166 -15.18 16.64 35.91
N ILE A 167 -16.17 15.89 35.44
CA ILE A 167 -17.61 16.26 35.53
C ILE A 167 -18.20 15.88 36.90
N GLY A 168 -17.48 15.12 37.73
CA GLY A 168 -17.91 14.78 39.08
C GLY A 168 -18.88 13.60 39.17
N VAL A 169 -18.96 12.76 38.13
CA VAL A 169 -19.85 11.60 38.07
C VAL A 169 -19.09 10.29 38.24
N SER A 170 -19.77 9.27 38.78
CA SER A 170 -19.17 7.92 38.87
C SER A 170 -18.84 7.40 37.48
N ARG A 171 -17.76 6.60 37.36
CA ARG A 171 -17.39 5.98 36.09
C ARG A 171 -18.54 5.14 35.52
N SER A 172 -19.24 4.37 36.35
CA SER A 172 -20.41 3.58 35.89
C SER A 172 -21.52 4.47 35.33
N THR A 173 -21.82 5.59 35.99
CA THR A 173 -22.86 6.54 35.55
C THR A 173 -22.48 7.22 34.23
N PHE A 174 -21.21 7.57 34.06
CA PHE A 174 -20.73 8.16 32.81
C PHE A 174 -20.92 7.22 31.61
N TYR A 175 -20.52 5.95 31.75
CA TYR A 175 -20.66 4.98 30.67
C TYR A 175 -22.13 4.62 30.38
N LYS A 176 -22.96 4.44 31.41
CA LYS A 176 -24.37 4.04 31.22
C LYS A 176 -25.27 5.18 30.75
N ASN A 177 -25.03 6.41 31.20
CA ASN A 177 -25.94 7.52 30.88
C ASN A 177 -25.34 8.40 29.79
N HIS A 178 -24.24 9.08 30.09
CA HIS A 178 -23.67 10.10 29.22
C HIS A 178 -23.17 9.51 27.89
N LEU A 179 -22.41 8.41 27.96
CA LEU A 179 -21.80 7.81 26.78
C LEU A 179 -22.84 7.10 25.89
N MET A 180 -23.90 6.53 26.48
CA MET A 180 -25.02 5.99 25.71
C MET A 180 -25.84 7.10 25.03
N GLN A 181 -26.13 8.19 25.74
CA GLN A 181 -26.86 9.34 25.18
C GLN A 181 -26.06 10.03 24.07
N LEU A 182 -24.75 10.21 24.26
CA LEU A 182 -23.85 10.73 23.23
C LEU A 182 -23.84 9.83 21.99
N ARG A 183 -23.71 8.51 22.17
CA ARG A 183 -23.76 7.58 21.03
C ARG A 183 -25.09 7.65 20.29
N ALA A 184 -26.21 7.66 21.00
CA ALA A 184 -27.54 7.73 20.39
C ALA A 184 -27.70 9.03 19.58
N ALA A 185 -27.31 10.17 20.14
CA ALA A 185 -27.41 11.46 19.47
C ALA A 185 -26.50 11.55 18.22
N PHE A 186 -25.31 10.94 18.26
CA PHE A 186 -24.41 10.93 17.10
C PHE A 186 -24.92 10.01 15.99
N ILE A 187 -25.49 8.84 16.34
CA ILE A 187 -26.12 7.92 15.36
C ILE A 187 -27.34 8.57 14.71
N GLU A 188 -28.18 9.29 15.47
CA GLU A 188 -29.34 10.00 14.93
C GLU A 188 -28.94 11.05 13.87
N LYS A 189 -27.71 11.55 13.93
CA LYS A 189 -27.14 12.50 12.97
C LYS A 189 -26.32 11.84 11.84
N GLY A 190 -26.36 10.51 11.73
CA GLY A 190 -25.64 9.77 10.68
C GLY A 190 -24.12 9.78 10.84
N LEU A 191 -23.60 10.12 12.03
CA LEU A 191 -22.14 10.14 12.26
C LEU A 191 -21.52 8.73 12.30
N ASP A 192 -22.34 7.68 12.33
CA ASP A 192 -21.93 6.28 12.18
C ASP A 192 -21.47 5.95 10.77
N ASP A 193 -21.93 6.67 9.74
CA ASP A 193 -21.46 6.53 8.35
C ASP A 193 -19.95 6.84 8.21
N TYR A 194 -19.41 7.69 9.10
CA TYR A 194 -17.97 7.96 9.18
C TYR A 194 -17.17 6.83 9.83
N MET A 195 -17.79 5.76 10.31
CA MET A 195 -17.10 4.61 10.93
C MET A 195 -17.35 3.33 10.13
N PRO A 196 -16.64 3.12 8.99
CA PRO A 196 -16.71 1.85 8.27
C PRO A 196 -16.31 0.71 9.22
N GLU A 197 -17.11 -0.37 9.24
CA GLU A 197 -17.33 -1.40 10.26
C GLU A 197 -16.13 -2.12 10.92
N GLN A 198 -14.88 -1.68 10.77
CA GLN A 198 -13.68 -2.39 11.25
C GLN A 198 -13.12 -1.96 12.61
N ILE A 199 -13.91 -1.35 13.51
CA ILE A 199 -13.41 -1.04 14.88
C ILE A 199 -14.34 -1.52 16.02
N PHE A 200 -15.60 -1.91 15.78
CA PHE A 200 -16.50 -2.35 16.87
C PHE A 200 -16.52 -3.86 17.13
N GLY A 201 -15.39 -4.54 16.96
CA GLY A 201 -15.25 -5.98 17.25
C GLY A 201 -15.12 -6.38 18.72
N GLN A 202 -15.22 -5.47 19.72
CA GLN A 202 -14.95 -5.83 21.12
C GLN A 202 -15.88 -5.25 22.21
N PHE A 203 -16.99 -4.60 21.86
CA PHE A 203 -17.96 -4.15 22.88
C PHE A 203 -19.39 -4.54 22.52
N SER A 204 -19.64 -5.85 22.39
CA SER A 204 -20.98 -6.41 22.55
C SER A 204 -21.09 -6.95 23.98
N PRO A 205 -22.00 -6.45 24.84
CA PRO A 205 -22.25 -7.09 26.13
C PRO A 205 -22.94 -8.43 25.87
N ALA A 206 -22.37 -9.50 26.42
CA ALA A 206 -22.95 -10.83 26.35
C ALA A 206 -24.43 -10.79 26.81
N PRO A 207 -25.38 -11.36 26.06
CA PRO A 207 -26.74 -11.53 26.56
C PRO A 207 -26.69 -12.52 27.72
N GLY A 208 -27.10 -12.05 28.89
CA GLY A 208 -27.12 -12.85 30.11
C GLY A 208 -27.97 -14.12 29.96
N LYS A 209 -27.46 -15.19 30.55
CA LYS A 209 -28.24 -16.22 31.23
C LYS A 209 -27.54 -16.53 32.55
#